data_AF-A0A231NQ70-F1
#
_entry.id   AF-A0A231NQ70-F1
#
_cell.length_a   1.000
_cell.length_b   1.000
_cell.length_c   1.000
_cell.angle_alpha   90.00
_cell.angle_beta   90.00
_cell.angle_gamma   90.00
#
_symmetry.space_group_name_H-M   'P 1'
#
loop_
_entity.id
_entity.type
_entity.pdbx_description
1 polymer ?
#
loop_
_entity_poly.entity_id
_entity_poly.type
_entity_poly.pdbx_seq_one_letter_code
_entity_poly.pdbx_strand_id
1 'polypeptide(L)'
;MVINEEMKSVIENSAFLTIVTMCPDGSPHPIIVGGGTVEGDTVSVGVYAMKVTQENIKKNDCAMLLAAQKFEGGAKGCRFTGSAKVIDGKFVFTATKAEALI
;
A
#
# COMPACT_ATOMS: atom_id res chain seq x y z
N MET A 1 -2.40 -14.78 8.69
CA MET A 1 -2.95 -13.47 8.31
C MET A 1 -1.96 -12.43 8.80
N VAL A 2 -1.39 -11.68 7.86
CA VAL A 2 -0.44 -10.59 8.07
C VAL A 2 -1.18 -9.29 8.41
N ILE A 3 -2.32 -9.04 7.76
CA ILE A 3 -3.16 -7.87 8.03
C ILE A 3 -4.23 -8.27 9.04
N ASN A 4 -4.15 -7.74 10.25
CA ASN A 4 -5.17 -7.97 11.29
C ASN A 4 -6.32 -6.95 11.18
N GLU A 5 -7.38 -7.11 11.99
CA GLU A 5 -8.57 -6.25 11.95
C GLU A 5 -8.28 -4.78 12.27
N GLU A 6 -7.35 -4.49 13.19
CA GLU A 6 -6.96 -3.12 13.51
C GLU A 6 -6.24 -2.46 12.32
N MET A 7 -5.31 -3.17 11.70
CA MET A 7 -4.58 -2.72 10.51
C MET A 7 -5.52 -2.54 9.31
N LYS A 8 -6.46 -3.46 9.12
CA LYS A 8 -7.52 -3.34 8.12
C LYS A 8 -8.33 -2.06 8.34
N SER A 9 -8.75 -1.80 9.58
CA SER A 9 -9.46 -0.57 9.95
C SER A 9 -8.62 0.68 9.62
N VAL A 10 -7.31 0.68 9.90
CA VAL A 10 -6.44 1.81 9.54
C VAL A 10 -6.39 2.01 8.03
N ILE A 11 -6.25 0.96 7.23
CA ILE A 11 -6.21 1.03 5.77
C ILE A 11 -7.53 1.58 5.20
N GLU A 12 -8.66 1.02 5.61
CA GLU A 12 -9.98 1.36 5.06
C GLU A 12 -10.47 2.74 5.49
N ASN A 13 -10.00 3.25 6.63
CA ASN A 13 -10.32 4.60 7.12
C ASN A 13 -9.23 5.64 6.82
N SER A 14 -8.14 5.27 6.16
CA SER A 14 -7.14 6.22 5.70
C SER A 14 -7.71 7.04 4.54
N ALA A 15 -7.69 8.37 4.66
CA ALA A 15 -8.10 9.26 3.56
C ALA A 15 -7.20 9.06 2.33
N PHE A 16 -5.91 8.82 2.57
CA PHE A 16 -4.92 8.50 1.56
C PHE A 16 -3.99 7.39 2.06
N LEU A 17 -3.55 6.55 1.14
CA LEU A 17 -2.48 5.60 1.38
C LEU A 17 -1.20 6.09 0.70
N THR A 18 -0.06 5.56 1.12
CA THR A 18 1.20 5.71 0.37
C THR A 18 1.62 4.34 -0.12
N ILE A 19 1.89 4.22 -1.42
CA ILE A 19 2.55 3.04 -1.98
C ILE A 19 3.97 3.41 -2.40
N VAL A 20 4.91 2.51 -2.13
CA VAL A 20 6.32 2.68 -2.49
C VAL A 20 6.70 1.54 -3.42
N THR A 21 7.13 1.91 -4.63
CA THR A 21 7.68 0.97 -5.62
C THR A 21 9.14 1.28 -5.86
N MET A 22 9.84 0.45 -6.63
CA MET A 22 11.25 0.66 -6.95
C MET A 22 11.46 1.12 -8.38
N CYS A 23 12.20 2.22 -8.56
CA CYS A 23 12.74 2.61 -9.86
C CYS A 23 13.82 1.61 -10.32
N PRO A 24 14.12 1.55 -11.64
CA PRO A 24 15.17 0.66 -12.17
C PRO A 24 16.57 0.91 -11.60
N ASP A 25 16.85 2.12 -11.11
CA ASP A 25 18.12 2.50 -10.48
C ASP A 25 18.21 2.11 -9.01
N GLY A 26 17.18 1.44 -8.47
CA GLY A 26 17.12 1.05 -7.06
C GLY A 26 16.73 2.19 -6.11
N SER A 27 16.27 3.35 -6.63
CA SER A 27 15.68 4.41 -5.80
C SER A 27 14.20 4.17 -5.49
N PRO A 28 13.72 4.48 -4.27
CA PRO A 28 12.31 4.32 -3.93
C PRO A 28 11.45 5.37 -4.64
N HIS A 29 10.29 4.96 -5.12
CA HIS A 29 9.29 5.79 -5.78
C HIS A 29 7.99 5.78 -4.95
N PRO A 30 7.88 6.67 -3.93
CA PRO A 30 6.67 6.83 -3.14
C PRO A 30 5.63 7.66 -3.90
N ILE A 31 4.36 7.25 -3.81
CA ILE A 31 3.23 8.04 -4.30
C ILE A 31 2.07 7.98 -3.31
N ILE A 32 1.28 9.05 -3.28
CA ILE A 32 0.03 9.13 -2.52
C ILE A 32 -1.12 8.69 -3.42
N VAL A 33 -1.97 7.83 -2.89
CA VAL A 33 -3.13 7.24 -3.57
C VAL A 33 -4.37 7.40 -2.69
N GLY A 34 -5.56 7.22 -3.27
CA GLY A 34 -6.80 7.19 -2.49
C GLY A 34 -6.89 5.98 -1.55
N GLY A 35 -8.05 5.82 -0.90
CA GLY A 35 -8.32 4.67 -0.06
C GLY A 35 -8.19 3.32 -0.79
N GLY A 36 -7.98 2.26 -0.01
CA GLY A 36 -7.84 0.89 -0.50
C GLY A 36 -8.82 -0.06 0.17
N THR A 37 -9.10 -1.19 -0.49
CA THR A 37 -9.95 -2.26 0.05
C THR A 37 -9.10 -3.45 0.46
N VAL A 38 -9.43 -4.08 1.59
CA VAL A 38 -8.67 -5.21 2.14
C VAL A 38 -9.45 -6.52 2.00
N GLU A 39 -8.82 -7.53 1.41
CA GLU A 39 -9.33 -8.90 1.32
C GLU A 39 -8.22 -9.88 1.73
N GLY A 40 -8.35 -10.48 2.91
CA GLY A 40 -7.28 -11.29 3.49
C GLY A 40 -6.02 -10.46 3.73
N ASP A 41 -4.91 -10.92 3.16
CA ASP A 41 -3.62 -10.22 3.19
C ASP A 41 -3.39 -9.35 1.93
N THR A 42 -4.43 -9.14 1.12
CA THR A 42 -4.37 -8.35 -0.11
C THR A 42 -5.04 -6.99 0.06
N VAL A 43 -4.37 -5.94 -0.43
CA VAL A 43 -4.90 -4.58 -0.52
C VAL A 43 -4.99 -4.17 -1.99
N SER A 44 -6.15 -3.66 -2.40
CA SER A 44 -6.38 -3.14 -3.75
C SER A 44 -6.54 -1.63 -3.75
N VAL A 45 -5.82 -0.95 -4.65
CA VAL A 45 -5.84 0.51 -4.79
C VAL A 45 -5.87 0.91 -6.27
N GLY A 46 -6.64 1.91 -6.66
CA GLY A 46 -6.63 2.44 -8.03
C GLY A 46 -5.33 3.19 -8.37
N VAL A 47 -4.68 2.84 -9.48
CA VAL A 47 -3.44 3.47 -9.98
C VAL A 47 -3.46 3.76 -11.49
N TYR A 48 -4.66 3.84 -12.10
CA TYR A 48 -4.85 3.92 -13.55
C TYR A 48 -3.99 4.98 -14.27
N ALA A 49 -3.90 6.19 -13.73
CA ALA A 49 -3.13 7.28 -14.35
C ALA A 49 -1.61 7.21 -14.07
N MET A 50 -1.15 6.33 -13.18
CA MET A 50 0.21 6.32 -12.63
C MET A 50 1.14 5.41 -13.45
N LYS A 51 1.49 5.84 -14.66
CA LYS A 51 2.29 5.05 -15.61
C LYS A 51 3.64 4.59 -15.04
N VAL A 52 4.37 5.47 -14.35
CA VAL A 52 5.69 5.14 -13.77
C VAL A 52 5.56 4.03 -12.73
N THR A 53 4.62 4.15 -11.80
CA THR A 53 4.31 3.12 -10.80
C THR A 53 3.98 1.78 -11.45
N GLN A 54 3.15 1.79 -12.50
CA GLN A 54 2.79 0.55 -13.20
C GLN A 54 4.00 -0.10 -13.88
N GLU A 55 4.88 0.68 -14.50
CA GLU A 55 6.11 0.17 -15.11
C GLU A 55 7.13 -0.33 -14.08
N ASN A 56 7.23 0.33 -12.92
CA ASN A 56 8.09 -0.12 -11.82
C ASN A 56 7.66 -1.52 -11.36
N ILE A 57 6.37 -1.74 -11.13
CA ILE A 57 5.83 -3.02 -10.65
C ILE A 57 6.06 -4.17 -11.64
N LYS A 58 5.96 -3.89 -12.95
CA LYS A 58 6.24 -4.90 -13.99
C LYS A 58 7.69 -5.38 -13.95
N LYS A 59 8.63 -4.54 -13.52
CA LYS A 59 10.07 -4.84 -13.48
C LYS A 59 10.51 -5.36 -12.12
N ASN A 60 9.86 -4.92 -11.06
CA ASN A 60 10.12 -5.31 -9.69
C ASN A 60 8.80 -5.27 -8.91
N ASP A 61 8.31 -6.44 -8.51
CA ASP A 61 7.05 -6.57 -7.80
C ASP A 61 7.17 -6.20 -6.32
N CYS A 62 8.38 -5.98 -5.79
CA CYS A 62 8.58 -5.57 -4.40
C CYS A 62 7.98 -4.19 -4.15
N ALA A 63 7.12 -4.10 -3.13
CA ALA A 63 6.46 -2.86 -2.77
C ALA A 63 6.29 -2.73 -1.25
N MET A 64 6.06 -1.49 -0.83
CA MET A 64 5.53 -1.18 0.50
C MET A 64 4.21 -0.45 0.39
N LEU A 65 3.34 -0.67 1.37
CA LEU A 65 2.13 0.10 1.57
C LEU A 65 2.17 0.70 2.98
N LEU A 66 1.85 1.98 3.08
CA LEU A 66 1.74 2.69 4.34
C LEU A 66 0.34 3.26 4.44
N ALA A 67 -0.27 3.08 5.60
CA ALA A 67 -1.58 3.61 5.93
C ALA A 67 -1.47 4.37 7.25
N ALA A 68 -2.25 5.45 7.37
CA ALA A 68 -2.31 6.24 8.58
C ALA A 68 -3.71 6.84 8.74
N GLN A 69 -4.25 6.66 9.95
CA GLN A 69 -5.55 7.20 10.33
C GLN A 69 -5.38 8.15 11.51
N LYS A 70 -5.91 9.37 11.38
CA LYS A 70 -6.09 10.27 12.52
C LYS A 70 -7.41 9.94 13.23
N PHE A 71 -7.39 10.07 14.55
CA PHE A 71 -8.58 10.01 15.41
C PHE A 71 -8.46 11.10 16.48
N GLU A 72 -9.54 11.33 17.23
CA GLU A 72 -9.51 12.30 18.33
C GLU A 72 -8.46 11.87 19.37
N GLY A 73 -7.47 12.72 19.61
CA GLY A 73 -6.40 12.44 20.57
C GLY A 73 -5.18 11.66 20.03
N GLY A 74 -5.09 11.36 18.73
CA GLY A 74 -3.89 10.70 18.19
C GLY A 74 -3.90 10.32 16.71
N ALA A 75 -2.92 9.50 16.34
CA ALA A 75 -2.82 8.87 15.03
C ALA A 75 -2.36 7.41 15.19
N LYS A 76 -2.79 6.56 14.27
CA LYS A 76 -2.32 5.17 14.15
C LYS A 76 -1.78 5.00 12.75
N GLY A 77 -0.60 4.38 12.64
CA GLY A 77 0.00 4.04 11.36
C GLY A 77 0.31 2.56 11.26
N CYS A 78 0.42 2.08 10.04
CA CYS A 78 0.98 0.77 9.75
C CYS A 78 1.78 0.80 8.46
N ARG A 79 2.81 -0.04 8.41
CA ARG A 79 3.64 -0.30 7.24
C ARG A 79 3.56 -1.77 6.89
N PHE A 80 3.42 -2.04 5.60
CA PHE A 80 3.45 -3.38 5.05
C PHE A 80 4.57 -3.48 4.03
N THR A 81 5.21 -4.65 3.99
CA THR A 81 6.12 -5.05 2.92
C THR A 81 5.53 -6.28 2.23
N GLY A 82 5.69 -6.38 0.92
CA GLY A 82 5.14 -7.46 0.15
C GLY A 82 5.40 -7.31 -1.34
N SER A 83 4.60 -7.99 -2.14
CA SER A 83 4.66 -7.95 -3.59
C SER A 83 3.38 -7.36 -4.17
N ALA A 84 3.47 -6.67 -5.30
CA ALA A 84 2.33 -6.09 -5.99
C ALA A 84 2.26 -6.50 -7.46
N LYS A 85 1.04 -6.45 -8.01
CA LYS A 85 0.77 -6.56 -9.44
C LYS A 85 -0.17 -5.44 -9.87
N VAL A 86 -0.16 -5.12 -11.17
CA VAL A 86 -1.15 -4.23 -11.76
C VAL A 86 -2.16 -5.05 -12.53
N ILE A 87 -3.42 -4.99 -12.11
CA ILE A 87 -4.54 -5.71 -12.76
C ILE A 87 -5.64 -4.67 -12.99
N ASP A 88 -6.04 -4.47 -14.24
CA ASP A 88 -7.12 -3.54 -14.63
C ASP A 88 -6.98 -2.12 -14.03
N GLY A 89 -5.76 -1.59 -14.03
CA GLY A 89 -5.44 -0.27 -13.48
C GLY A 89 -5.47 -0.20 -11.94
N LYS A 90 -5.53 -1.34 -11.25
CA LYS A 90 -5.41 -1.45 -9.80
C LYS A 90 -4.06 -2.02 -9.39
N PHE A 91 -3.47 -1.41 -8.37
CA PHE A 91 -2.39 -1.96 -7.58
C PHE A 91 -2.97 -3.01 -6.63
N VAL A 92 -2.64 -4.28 -6.89
CA VAL A 92 -3.06 -5.43 -6.07
C VAL A 92 -1.83 -5.89 -5.31
N PHE A 93 -1.78 -5.57 -4.02
CA PHE A 93 -0.63 -5.82 -3.16
C PHE A 93 -0.94 -6.91 -2.15
N THR A 94 -0.04 -7.89 -2.02
CA THR A 94 -0.13 -8.95 -1.02
C THR A 94 0.95 -8.75 0.02
N ALA A 95 0.54 -8.52 1.27
CA ALA A 95 1.43 -8.30 2.39
C ALA A 95 2.12 -9.60 2.81
N THR A 96 3.43 -9.53 3.05
CA THR A 96 4.22 -10.62 3.65
C THR A 96 4.72 -10.26 5.05
N LYS A 97 4.83 -8.95 5.34
CA LYS A 97 5.18 -8.41 6.65
C LYS A 97 4.31 -7.20 6.98
N ALA A 98 3.96 -7.04 8.25
CA ALA A 98 3.27 -5.88 8.79
C ALA A 98 3.98 -5.33 10.02
N GLU A 99 3.99 -4.02 10.17
CA GLU A 99 4.58 -3.29 11.29
C GLU A 99 3.62 -2.17 11.71
N ALA A 100 3.27 -2.13 13.00
CA ALA A 100 2.57 -0.98 13.57
C ALA A 100 3.54 0.20 13.70
N LEU A 101 3.07 1.39 13.34
CA LEU A 101 3.77 2.65 13.51
C LEU A 101 3.03 3.43 14.60
N ILE A 102 3.66 3.49 15.78
CA ILE A 102 3.11 4.04 17.02
C ILE A 102 3.10 5.56 16.97
#